data_AF-A0A444I7K5-F1
#
_entry.id   AF-A0A444I7K5-F1
#
_cell.length_a   1.000
_cell.length_b   1.000
_cell.length_c   1.000
_cell.angle_alpha   90.00
_cell.angle_beta   90.00
_cell.angle_gamma   90.00
#
_symmetry.space_group_name_H-M   'P 1'
#
loop_
_entity.id
_entity.type
_entity.pdbx_description
1 polymer ?
#
loop_
_entity_poly.entity_id
_entity_poly.type
_entity_poly.pdbx_seq_one_letter_code
_entity_poly.pdbx_strand_id
1 'polypeptide(L)'
;LSPSAKQTLERVRDAIDRNDLPAGLEYALADKMVKAELEGFAKAVSERFGERTFLPLAAKDAGGKTFETVTTGMTPGQKAEVQSAWNSMRTVQQLGSHERTTEALKQAETLRQTKSQGLSLK
;
A
#
# COMPACT_ATOMS: atom_id res chain seq x y z
N LEU A 1 -6.36 11.26 -7.57
CA LEU A 1 -6.23 11.49 -6.13
C LEU A 1 -6.58 12.94 -5.82
N SER A 2 -7.62 13.13 -5.03
CA SER A 2 -7.97 14.39 -4.38
C SER A 2 -6.84 14.90 -3.47
N PRO A 3 -6.84 16.20 -3.11
CA PRO A 3 -5.87 16.74 -2.16
C PRO A 3 -5.86 15.98 -0.82
N SER A 4 -7.03 15.59 -0.32
CA SER A 4 -7.18 14.81 0.91
C SER A 4 -6.54 13.43 0.79
N ALA A 5 -6.72 12.75 -0.34
CA ALA A 5 -6.09 11.46 -0.58
C ALA A 5 -4.57 11.56 -0.69
N LYS A 6 -4.04 12.62 -1.32
CA LYS A 6 -2.59 12.88 -1.36
C LYS A 6 -2.01 13.12 0.05
N GLN A 7 -2.63 13.99 0.84
CA GLN A 7 -2.21 14.26 2.22
C GLN A 7 -2.25 13.00 3.09
N THR A 8 -3.28 12.17 2.91
CA THR A 8 -3.41 10.90 3.62
C THR A 8 -2.28 9.95 3.24
N LEU A 9 -1.98 9.84 1.94
CA LEU A 9 -0.88 9.00 1.46
C LEU A 9 0.49 9.47 1.99
N GLU A 10 0.71 10.78 2.10
CA GLU A 10 1.91 11.34 2.73
C GLU A 10 2.01 10.94 4.21
N ARG A 11 0.92 11.04 4.98
CA ARG A 11 0.91 10.58 6.39
C ARG A 11 1.18 9.10 6.53
N VAL A 12 0.61 8.28 5.63
CA VAL A 12 0.88 6.83 5.59
C VAL A 12 2.36 6.59 5.33
N ARG A 13 2.95 7.27 4.35
CA ARG A 13 4.38 7.17 4.08
C ARG A 13 5.22 7.51 5.32
N ASP A 14 4.94 8.62 5.98
CA ASP A 14 5.66 9.02 7.19
C ASP A 14 5.54 7.96 8.31
N ALA A 15 4.37 7.32 8.44
CA ALA A 15 4.17 6.24 9.39
C ALA A 15 4.95 4.97 9.00
N ILE A 16 5.05 4.63 7.71
CA ILE A 16 5.91 3.54 7.22
C ILE A 16 7.37 3.85 7.53
N ASP A 17 7.83 5.07 7.23
CA ASP A 17 9.22 5.49 7.43
C ASP A 17 9.60 5.47 8.93
N ARG A 18 8.64 5.73 9.83
CA ARG A 18 8.80 5.61 11.29
C ARG A 18 8.57 4.20 11.86
N ASN A 19 8.17 3.23 11.03
CA ASN A 19 7.75 1.89 11.46
C ASN A 19 6.57 1.92 12.48
N ASP A 20 5.66 2.89 12.33
CA ASP A 20 4.50 3.14 13.21
C ASP A 20 3.19 3.09 12.40
N LEU A 21 3.13 2.16 11.46
CA LEU A 21 2.05 2.04 10.49
C LEU A 21 0.67 1.76 11.13
N PRO A 22 0.52 0.92 12.17
CA PRO A 22 -0.78 0.65 12.78
C PRO A 22 -1.49 1.90 13.31
N ALA A 23 -0.78 2.78 14.01
CA ALA A 23 -1.34 4.02 14.56
C ALA A 23 -1.64 5.06 13.46
N GLY A 24 -0.77 5.14 12.45
CA GLY A 24 -0.96 6.04 11.31
C GLY A 24 -2.18 5.71 10.45
N LEU A 25 -2.54 4.42 10.34
CA LEU A 25 -3.59 3.96 9.43
C LEU A 25 -5.01 4.13 9.93
N GLU A 26 -5.26 3.90 11.22
CA GLU A 26 -6.63 3.97 11.77
C GLU A 26 -7.24 5.36 11.58
N TYR A 27 -6.45 6.41 11.79
CA TYR A 27 -6.89 7.79 11.58
C TYR A 27 -6.90 8.19 10.09
N ALA A 28 -5.88 7.77 9.33
CA ALA A 28 -5.73 8.12 7.92
C ALA A 28 -6.84 7.56 7.03
N LEU A 29 -7.38 6.38 7.34
CA LEU A 29 -8.37 5.69 6.51
C LEU A 29 -9.82 5.79 7.04
N ALA A 30 -10.08 6.67 8.01
CA ALA A 30 -11.42 6.86 8.57
C ALA A 30 -12.42 7.41 7.52
N ASP A 31 -11.93 8.20 6.55
CA ASP A 31 -12.73 8.69 5.44
C ASP A 31 -12.84 7.62 4.33
N LYS A 32 -14.06 7.11 4.13
CA LYS A 32 -14.36 6.07 3.14
C LYS A 32 -14.13 6.51 1.70
N MET A 33 -14.31 7.79 1.38
CA MET A 33 -14.05 8.30 0.02
C MET A 33 -12.55 8.32 -0.24
N VAL A 34 -11.77 8.82 0.70
CA VAL A 34 -10.29 8.81 0.60
C VAL A 34 -9.78 7.38 0.49
N LYS A 35 -10.29 6.46 1.32
CA LYS A 35 -9.93 5.04 1.24
C LYS A 35 -10.19 4.46 -0.15
N ALA A 36 -11.39 4.67 -0.70
CA ALA A 36 -11.74 4.17 -2.03
C ALA A 36 -10.84 4.76 -3.14
N GLU A 37 -10.45 6.03 -3.04
CA GLU A 37 -9.49 6.64 -3.97
C GLU A 37 -8.10 5.98 -3.89
N LEU A 38 -7.60 5.69 -2.68
CA LEU A 38 -6.32 5.04 -2.48
C LEU A 38 -6.33 3.59 -2.96
N GLU A 39 -7.41 2.85 -2.70
CA GLU A 39 -7.61 1.49 -3.23
C GLU A 39 -7.64 1.48 -4.77
N GLY A 40 -8.38 2.42 -5.37
CA GLY A 40 -8.42 2.59 -6.83
C GLY A 40 -7.04 2.92 -7.41
N PHE A 41 -6.28 3.76 -6.72
CA PHE A 41 -4.91 4.07 -7.11
C PHE A 41 -3.97 2.86 -6.98
N ALA A 42 -4.05 2.11 -5.88
CA ALA A 42 -3.30 0.87 -5.70
C ALA A 42 -3.58 -0.13 -6.82
N LYS A 43 -4.85 -0.31 -7.19
CA LYS A 43 -5.26 -1.18 -8.28
C LYS A 43 -4.65 -0.74 -9.61
N ALA A 44 -4.73 0.55 -9.96
CA ALA A 44 -4.14 1.06 -11.19
C ALA A 44 -2.61 0.89 -11.24
N VAL A 45 -1.93 1.06 -10.10
CA VAL A 45 -0.48 0.81 -9.98
C VAL A 45 -0.17 -0.68 -10.18
N SER A 46 -0.92 -1.58 -9.53
CA SER A 46 -0.76 -3.03 -9.69
C SER A 46 -1.03 -3.49 -11.12
N GLU A 47 -2.06 -2.96 -11.78
CA GLU A 47 -2.38 -3.30 -13.18
C GLU A 47 -1.29 -2.87 -14.14
N ARG A 48 -0.72 -1.67 -13.93
CA ARG A 48 0.30 -1.11 -14.83
C ARG A 48 1.70 -1.70 -14.59
N PHE A 49 2.05 -1.96 -13.34
CA PHE A 49 3.43 -2.28 -12.95
C PHE A 49 3.59 -3.65 -12.30
N GLY A 50 2.51 -4.29 -11.87
CA GLY A 50 2.52 -5.55 -11.13
C GLY A 50 2.31 -5.38 -9.62
N GLU A 51 1.61 -6.35 -9.01
CA GLU A 51 1.16 -6.36 -7.60
C GLU A 51 2.24 -6.14 -6.53
N ARG A 52 3.49 -6.50 -6.84
CA ARG A 52 4.59 -6.52 -5.85
C ARG A 52 5.81 -5.72 -6.30
N THR A 53 5.68 -4.96 -7.37
CA THR A 53 6.83 -4.29 -8.01
C THR A 53 7.49 -3.26 -7.09
N PHE A 54 6.70 -2.55 -6.28
CA PHE A 54 7.21 -1.53 -5.38
C PHE A 54 7.39 -1.99 -3.93
N LEU A 55 7.13 -3.26 -3.60
CA LEU A 55 7.29 -3.76 -2.22
C LEU A 55 8.76 -3.99 -1.81
N PRO A 56 9.64 -4.59 -2.65
CA PRO A 56 11.01 -4.89 -2.29
C PRO A 56 11.83 -3.65 -1.90
N LEU A 57 12.85 -3.84 -1.07
CA LEU A 57 13.83 -2.80 -0.71
C LEU A 57 14.52 -2.17 -1.93
N ALA A 58 14.76 -2.95 -2.99
CA ALA A 58 15.36 -2.47 -4.24
C ALA A 58 14.51 -1.41 -4.97
N ALA A 59 13.22 -1.29 -4.63
CA ALA A 59 12.32 -0.29 -5.17
C ALA A 59 12.17 0.93 -4.26
N LYS A 60 13.01 1.07 -3.21
CA LYS A 60 12.90 2.16 -2.23
C LYS A 60 13.04 3.53 -2.89
N ASP A 61 14.00 3.64 -3.81
CA ASP A 61 14.33 4.88 -4.47
C ASP A 61 14.16 4.78 -6.00
N ALA A 62 13.80 5.89 -6.63
CA ALA A 62 13.61 6.00 -8.09
C ALA A 62 14.94 6.12 -8.87
N GLY A 63 15.99 5.42 -8.42
CA GLY A 63 17.32 5.42 -9.04
C GLY A 63 17.98 4.04 -9.08
N GLY A 64 17.30 3.01 -8.57
CA GLY A 64 17.82 1.65 -8.53
C GLY A 64 17.37 0.77 -9.70
N LYS A 65 17.84 -0.48 -9.70
CA LYS A 65 17.53 -1.49 -10.72
C LYS A 65 16.04 -1.68 -10.98
N THR A 66 15.18 -1.59 -9.95
CA THR A 66 13.73 -1.69 -10.14
C THR A 66 13.20 -0.52 -10.97
N PHE A 67 13.66 0.70 -10.72
CA PHE A 67 13.26 1.87 -11.51
C PHE A 67 13.72 1.76 -12.96
N GLU A 68 14.96 1.32 -13.20
CA GLU A 68 15.46 1.07 -14.56
C GLU A 68 14.60 0.03 -15.29
N THR A 69 14.27 -1.07 -14.61
CA THR A 69 13.44 -2.14 -15.18
C THR A 69 12.03 -1.62 -15.51
N VAL A 70 11.39 -0.91 -14.59
CA VAL A 70 10.04 -0.34 -14.77
C VAL A 70 10.00 0.71 -15.87
N THR A 71 11.08 1.48 -16.04
CA THR A 71 11.16 2.58 -17.03
C THR A 71 11.80 2.17 -18.35
N THR A 72 12.08 0.88 -18.54
CA THR A 72 12.66 0.38 -19.80
C THR A 72 11.71 0.67 -20.97
N GLY A 73 12.24 1.30 -22.02
CA GLY A 73 11.48 1.69 -23.21
C GLY A 73 10.62 2.95 -23.06
N MET A 74 10.61 3.61 -21.90
CA MET A 74 9.91 4.88 -21.71
C MET A 74 10.70 6.06 -22.28
N THR A 75 9.98 7.10 -22.71
CA THR A 75 10.60 8.39 -23.07
C THR A 75 11.15 9.10 -21.82
N PRO A 76 12.06 10.08 -21.97
CA PRO A 76 12.54 10.87 -20.84
C PRO A 76 11.43 11.55 -20.03
N GLY A 77 10.38 12.04 -20.71
CA GLY A 77 9.21 12.64 -20.06
C GLY A 77 8.43 11.63 -19.22
N GLN A 78 8.13 10.45 -19.78
CA GLN A 78 7.46 9.37 -19.04
C GLN A 78 8.30 8.89 -17.83
N LYS A 79 9.62 8.80 -18.00
CA LYS A 79 10.53 8.44 -16.91
C LYS A 79 10.50 9.47 -15.78
N ALA A 80 10.46 10.76 -16.11
CA ALA A 80 10.32 11.84 -15.13
C ALA A 80 8.97 11.79 -14.39
N GLU A 81 7.87 11.50 -15.11
CA GLU A 81 6.55 11.30 -14.49
C GLU A 81 6.58 10.13 -13.50
N VAL A 82 7.09 8.96 -13.92
CA VAL A 82 7.24 7.79 -13.04
C VAL A 82 8.12 8.09 -11.83
N GLN A 83 9.21 8.84 -12.02
CA GLN A 83 10.10 9.25 -10.94
C GLN A 83 9.39 10.13 -9.91
N SER A 84 8.63 11.13 -10.36
CA SER A 84 7.86 12.01 -9.47
C SER A 84 6.75 11.29 -8.71
N ALA A 85 6.11 10.29 -9.33
CA ALA A 85 5.05 9.50 -8.72
C ALA A 85 5.57 8.32 -7.88
N TRP A 86 6.88 8.03 -7.90
CA TRP A 86 7.47 6.80 -7.40
C TRP A 86 7.10 6.52 -5.94
N ASN A 87 7.29 7.51 -5.07
CA ASN A 87 7.02 7.37 -3.64
C ASN A 87 5.52 7.14 -3.37
N SER A 88 4.64 7.80 -4.13
CA SER A 88 3.19 7.60 -4.00
C SER A 88 2.79 6.19 -4.43
N MET A 89 3.31 5.69 -5.55
CA MET A 89 3.03 4.33 -6.03
C MET A 89 3.57 3.26 -5.07
N ARG A 90 4.76 3.48 -4.51
CA ARG A 90 5.32 2.59 -3.48
C ARG A 90 4.47 2.57 -2.22
N THR A 91 4.13 3.75 -1.70
CA THR A 91 3.36 3.88 -0.46
C THR A 91 2.00 3.21 -0.59
N VAL A 92 1.30 3.40 -1.71
CA VAL A 92 -0.02 2.80 -1.90
C VAL A 92 0.00 1.28 -2.01
N GLN A 93 1.07 0.69 -2.58
CA GLN A 93 1.24 -0.77 -2.57
C GLN A 93 1.56 -1.31 -1.18
N GLN A 94 2.42 -0.62 -0.43
CA GLN A 94 2.72 -1.01 0.97
C GLN A 94 1.45 -0.94 1.83
N LEU A 95 0.66 0.11 1.66
CA LEU A 95 -0.65 0.27 2.28
C LEU A 95 -1.56 -0.91 2.00
N GLY A 96 -1.83 -1.21 0.71
CA GLY A 96 -2.71 -2.33 0.33
C GLY A 96 -2.16 -3.70 0.73
N SER A 97 -0.84 -3.88 0.83
CA SER A 97 -0.24 -5.10 1.38
C SER A 97 -0.50 -5.24 2.89
N HIS A 98 -0.42 -4.14 3.63
CA HIS A 98 -0.66 -4.12 5.07
C HIS A 98 -2.14 -4.35 5.40
N GLU A 99 -3.06 -3.71 4.68
CA GLU A 99 -4.51 -3.91 4.85
C GLU A 99 -4.89 -5.38 4.63
N ARG A 100 -4.45 -5.99 3.51
CA ARG A 100 -4.70 -7.42 3.23
C ARG A 100 -4.18 -8.33 4.33
N THR A 101 -2.99 -8.04 4.87
CA THR A 101 -2.40 -8.83 5.96
C THR A 101 -3.22 -8.68 7.24
N THR A 102 -3.63 -7.46 7.57
CA THR A 102 -4.44 -7.16 8.76
C THR A 102 -5.80 -7.83 8.69
N GLU A 103 -6.46 -7.80 7.53
CA GLU A 103 -7.74 -8.48 7.32
C GLU A 103 -7.61 -10.00 7.43
N ALA A 104 -6.59 -10.59 6.82
CA ALA A 104 -6.33 -12.02 6.92
C ALA A 104 -6.09 -12.48 8.37
N LEU A 105 -5.34 -11.69 9.16
CA LEU A 105 -5.13 -11.96 10.58
C LEU A 105 -6.44 -11.89 11.38
N LYS A 106 -7.29 -10.88 11.12
CA LYS A 106 -8.60 -10.75 11.77
C LYS A 106 -9.50 -11.95 11.45
N GLN A 107 -9.55 -12.39 10.18
CA GLN A 107 -10.34 -13.55 9.77
C GLN A 107 -9.83 -14.85 10.43
N ALA A 108 -8.51 -15.04 10.48
CA ALA A 108 -7.91 -16.19 11.13
C ALA A 108 -8.22 -16.25 12.64
N GLU A 109 -8.20 -15.11 13.33
CA GLU A 109 -8.55 -15.03 14.75
C GLU A 109 -10.03 -15.32 15.00
N THR A 110 -10.94 -14.80 14.17
CA THR A 110 -12.38 -15.13 14.23
C THR A 110 -12.63 -16.64 14.06
N LEU A 111 -11.93 -17.27 13.11
CA LEU A 111 -12.02 -18.73 12.89
C LEU A 111 -11.46 -19.52 14.09
N ARG A 112 -10.39 -19.04 14.72
CA ARG A 112 -9.83 -19.65 15.92
C ARG A 112 -10.79 -19.58 17.11
N GLN A 113 -11.41 -18.42 17.34
CA GLN A 113 -12.37 -18.21 18.43
C GLN A 113 -13.63 -19.05 18.28
N THR A 114 -14.18 -19.15 17.07
CA THR A 114 -15.33 -20.02 16.79
C THR A 114 -15.01 -21.50 17.03
N LYS A 115 -13.81 -21.95 16.63
CA LYS A 115 -13.34 -23.32 16.88
C LYS A 115 -13.12 -23.61 18.38
N SER A 116 -12.55 -22.68 19.14
CA SER A 116 -12.30 -22.87 20.57
C SER A 116 -13.59 -22.88 21.39
N GLN A 117 -14.57 -22.02 21.06
CA GLN A 117 -15.90 -22.04 21.68
C GLN A 117 -16.63 -23.36 21.43
N GLY A 118 -16.56 -23.92 20.22
CA GLY A 118 -17.15 -25.22 19.90
C GLY A 118 -16.51 -26.42 20.63
N LEU A 119 -15.25 -26.29 21.06
CA LEU A 119 -14.54 -27.31 21.85
C LEU A 119 -14.79 -27.19 23.37
N SER A 120 -15.15 -26.00 23.87
CA SER A 120 -15.40 -25.73 25.29
C SER A 120 -16.82 -26.10 25.75
N LEU A 121 -17.69 -26.56 24.85
CA LEU A 121 -19.10 -26.91 25.11
C LEU A 121 -19.31 -28.41 25.44
N LYS A 122 -18.39 -29.04 26.18
CA LYS A 122 -18.54 -30.43 26.66
C LYS A 122 -18.45 -30.52 28.17
#